data_AF-A0A4Y9T1C8-F1
#
_entry.id   AF-A0A4Y9T1C8-F1
#
_cell.length_a   1.000
_cell.length_b   1.000
_cell.length_c   1.000
_cell.angle_alpha   90.00
_cell.angle_beta   90.00
_cell.angle_gamma   90.00
#
_symmetry.space_group_name_H-M   'P 1'
#
loop_
_entity.id
_entity.type
_entity.pdbx_description
1 polymer ?
#
loop_
_entity_poly.entity_id
_entity_poly.type
_entity_poly.pdbx_seq_one_letter_code
_entity_poly.pdbx_strand_id
1 'polypeptide(L)'
;MSITVKNTTAQTGRVTLFGELQDGTFAAKVMAETQVPYGHYWKNEIDKVMVYIEPDEEQLEAILAALNDRRLLFDNLQNYGGATGGTSEIPV
;
A
#
# COMPACT_ATOMS: atom_id res chain seq x y z
N MET A 1 3.05 9.53 -14.07
CA MET A 1 4.50 9.35 -13.85
C MET A 1 4.65 7.97 -13.21
N SER A 2 5.83 7.36 -13.08
CA SER A 2 5.96 6.11 -12.32
C SER A 2 7.09 6.22 -11.31
N ILE A 3 6.90 5.55 -10.17
CA ILE A 3 7.93 5.41 -9.14
C ILE A 3 8.33 3.94 -8.99
N THR A 4 9.57 3.71 -8.60
CA THR A 4 10.10 2.36 -8.34
C THR A 4 10.12 2.12 -6.84
N VAL A 5 9.32 1.15 -6.38
CA VAL A 5 9.19 0.79 -4.97
C VAL A 5 9.80 -0.58 -4.72
N LYS A 6 10.44 -0.77 -3.56
CA LYS A 6 10.97 -2.08 -3.18
C LYS A 6 9.85 -3.01 -2.77
N ASN A 7 9.94 -4.26 -3.20
CA ASN A 7 9.05 -5.32 -2.76
C ASN A 7 9.49 -5.86 -1.40
N THR A 8 8.53 -6.38 -0.64
CA THR A 8 8.80 -7.02 0.64
C THR A 8 9.74 -8.21 0.46
N THR A 9 10.67 -8.38 1.41
CA THR A 9 11.52 -9.57 1.47
C THR A 9 11.09 -10.47 2.63
N ALA A 10 11.35 -11.78 2.51
CA ALA A 10 11.12 -12.73 3.60
C ALA A 10 11.91 -12.39 4.89
N GLN A 11 12.99 -11.60 4.79
CA GLN A 11 13.77 -11.16 5.95
C GLN A 11 13.13 -9.98 6.69
N THR A 12 12.50 -9.05 5.97
CA THR A 12 11.86 -7.87 6.56
C THR A 12 10.44 -8.16 7.01
N GLY A 13 9.69 -8.98 6.25
CA GLY A 13 8.31 -9.34 6.56
C GLY A 13 7.41 -8.12 6.76
N ARG A 14 7.70 -7.00 6.11
CA ARG A 14 6.93 -5.75 6.20
C ARG A 14 6.00 -5.64 5.01
N VAL A 15 4.77 -5.22 5.26
CA VAL A 15 3.76 -4.99 4.24
C VAL A 15 3.27 -3.56 4.33
N THR A 16 2.74 -3.05 3.23
CA THR A 16 2.00 -1.80 3.22
C THR A 16 0.51 -2.11 3.15
N LEU A 17 -0.22 -1.68 4.17
CA LEU A 17 -1.67 -1.69 4.17
C LEU A 17 -2.16 -0.42 3.51
N PHE A 18 -3.15 -0.54 2.63
CA PHE A 18 -3.91 0.57 2.08
C PHE A 18 -5.37 0.39 2.46
N GLY A 19 -6.02 1.45 2.92
CA GLY A 19 -7.44 1.46 3.28
C GLY A 19 -8.19 2.57 2.55
N GLU A 20 -9.36 2.23 2.03
CA GLU A 20 -10.35 3.19 1.53
C GLU A 20 -11.27 3.60 2.67
N LEU A 21 -11.46 4.90 2.87
CA LEU A 21 -12.28 5.46 3.94
C LEU A 21 -13.65 5.91 3.43
N GLN A 22 -14.65 5.93 4.32
CA GLN A 22 -16.02 6.33 3.98
C GLN A 22 -16.18 7.74 3.40
N ASP A 23 -15.22 8.63 3.65
CA ASP A 23 -15.21 9.98 3.08
C ASP A 23 -14.62 10.03 1.65
N GLY A 24 -14.21 8.90 1.09
CA GLY A 24 -13.61 8.77 -0.23
C GLY A 24 -12.12 9.05 -0.27
N THR A 25 -11.46 9.21 0.88
CA THR A 25 -10.00 9.36 0.98
C THR A 25 -9.33 8.01 1.22
N PHE A 26 -8.01 7.97 1.01
CA PHE A 26 -7.19 6.78 1.23
C PHE A 26 -6.20 7.00 2.36
N ALA A 27 -5.96 5.95 3.14
CA ALA A 27 -4.92 5.91 4.15
C ALA A 27 -3.99 4.72 3.90
N ALA A 28 -2.73 4.84 4.31
CA ALA A 28 -1.77 3.76 4.17
C ALA A 28 -0.81 3.68 5.36
N LYS A 29 -0.28 2.48 5.61
CA LYS A 29 0.71 2.26 6.65
C LYS A 29 1.62 1.07 6.35
N VAL A 30 2.92 1.28 6.51
CA VAL A 30 3.93 0.22 6.46
C VAL A 30 4.09 -0.40 7.85
N MET A 31 3.93 -1.72 7.96
CA MET A 31 4.05 -2.44 9.23
C MET A 31 4.52 -3.87 9.04
N ALA A 32 4.86 -4.57 10.14
CA ALA A 32 5.17 -5.98 10.07
C ALA A 32 3.90 -6.79 9.76
N GLU A 33 4.01 -7.81 8.90
CA GLU A 33 2.91 -8.70 8.49
C GLU A 33 2.24 -9.38 9.70
N THR A 34 3.03 -9.74 10.70
CA THR A 34 2.54 -10.35 11.96
C THR A 34 1.67 -9.40 12.79
N GLN A 35 1.72 -8.10 12.54
CA GLN A 35 0.97 -7.06 13.25
C GLN A 35 -0.32 -6.65 12.52
N VAL A 36 -0.71 -7.36 11.46
CA VAL A 36 -1.91 -7.07 10.66
C VAL A 36 -3.26 -7.59 11.25
N PRO A 37 -3.37 -8.41 12.31
CA PRO A 37 -4.53 -9.31 12.44
C PRO A 37 -5.92 -8.63 12.59
N TYR A 38 -6.86 -9.15 11.78
CA TYR A 38 -8.33 -9.26 11.86
C TYR A 38 -9.17 -8.12 12.45
N GLY A 39 -9.02 -6.91 11.93
CA GLY A 39 -9.99 -5.85 12.11
C GLY A 39 -9.75 -4.69 11.13
N HIS A 40 -10.67 -3.74 11.08
CA HIS A 40 -10.42 -2.48 10.40
C HIS A 40 -9.24 -1.77 11.04
N TYR A 41 -8.28 -1.33 10.22
CA TYR A 41 -7.09 -0.65 10.71
C TYR A 41 -7.41 0.81 11.03
N TRP A 42 -8.22 1.43 10.17
CA TRP A 42 -8.71 2.78 10.35
C TRP A 42 -10.19 2.79 10.77
N LYS A 43 -10.58 3.85 11.49
CA LYS A 43 -11.99 4.12 11.80
C LYS A 43 -12.72 4.51 10.51
N ASN A 44 -13.87 3.90 10.24
CA ASN A 44 -14.66 4.09 9.01
C ASN A 44 -13.96 3.61 7.72
N GLU A 45 -13.06 2.63 7.84
CA GLU A 45 -12.55 1.88 6.70
C GLU A 45 -13.72 1.16 6.00
N ILE A 46 -13.86 1.36 4.68
CA ILE A 46 -14.77 0.60 3.82
C ILE A 46 -14.10 -0.72 3.46
N ASP A 47 -12.89 -0.62 2.91
CA ASP A 47 -12.11 -1.76 2.44
C ASP A 47 -10.62 -1.55 2.73
N LYS A 48 -9.87 -2.66 2.74
CA LYS A 48 -8.43 -2.68 2.99
C LYS A 48 -7.76 -3.77 2.19
N VAL A 49 -6.63 -3.41 1.60
CA VAL A 49 -5.73 -4.34 0.90
C VAL A 49 -4.34 -4.34 1.54
N MET A 50 -3.72 -5.52 1.56
CA MET A 50 -2.35 -5.72 2.01
C MET A 50 -1.46 -5.94 0.80
N VAL A 51 -0.42 -5.13 0.66
CA VAL A 51 0.49 -5.14 -0.48
C VAL A 51 1.91 -5.38 -0.01
N TYR A 52 2.59 -6.33 -0.64
CA TYR A 52 3.98 -6.69 -0.35
C TYR A 52 4.98 -5.71 -1.00
N ILE A 53 4.93 -4.46 -0.52
CA ILE A 53 5.86 -3.38 -0.85
C ILE A 53 6.35 -2.67 0.41
N GLU A 54 7.53 -2.05 0.31
CA GLU A 54 8.18 -1.27 1.36
C GLU A 54 8.57 0.11 0.80
N PRO A 55 7.59 1.00 0.56
CA PRO A 55 7.85 2.38 0.18
C PRO A 55 8.50 3.15 1.33
N ASP A 56 9.35 4.10 0.98
CA ASP A 56 9.73 5.18 1.89
C ASP A 56 8.59 6.20 2.07
N GLU A 57 8.81 7.23 2.88
CA GLU A 57 7.80 8.24 3.21
C GLU A 57 7.33 9.01 1.97
N GLU A 58 8.27 9.45 1.11
CA GLU A 58 7.94 10.19 -0.12
C GLU A 58 7.18 9.31 -1.12
N GLN A 59 7.59 8.05 -1.26
CA GLN A 59 6.92 7.08 -2.12
C GLN A 59 5.50 6.78 -1.63
N LEU A 60 5.32 6.62 -0.32
CA LEU A 60 4.01 6.37 0.27
C LEU A 60 3.06 7.56 0.05
N GLU A 61 3.57 8.78 0.25
CA GLU A 61 2.81 10.01 -0.03
C GLU A 61 2.42 10.12 -1.52
N ALA A 62 3.34 9.81 -2.43
CA ALA A 62 3.06 9.83 -3.87
C ALA A 62 1.96 8.81 -4.27
N ILE A 63 1.99 7.60 -3.70
CA ILE A 63 0.96 6.58 -3.94
C ILE A 63 -0.39 7.06 -3.41
N LEU A 64 -0.43 7.63 -2.20
CA LEU A 64 -1.66 8.18 -1.62
C LEU A 64 -2.21 9.33 -2.45
N ALA A 65 -1.35 10.24 -2.93
CA ALA A 65 -1.77 11.33 -3.81
C ALA A 65 -2.37 10.77 -5.11
N ALA A 66 -1.74 9.78 -5.73
CA ALA A 66 -2.24 9.15 -6.95
C ALA A 66 -3.59 8.43 -6.75
N LEU A 67 -3.82 7.81 -5.59
CA LEU A 67 -5.11 7.22 -5.23
C LEU A 67 -6.19 8.29 -5.06
N ASN A 68 -5.90 9.36 -4.31
CA ASN A 68 -6.83 10.47 -4.11
C ASN A 68 -7.16 11.21 -5.42
N ASP A 69 -6.18 11.35 -6.32
CA ASP A 69 -6.35 11.91 -7.67
C ASP A 69 -7.05 10.95 -8.65
N ARG A 70 -7.34 9.70 -8.23
CA ARG A 70 -7.87 8.61 -9.07
C ARG A 70 -7.00 8.25 -10.27
N ARG A 71 -5.71 8.57 -10.21
CA ARG A 71 -4.72 8.17 -11.23
C ARG A 71 -4.24 6.74 -11.00
N LEU A 72 -4.37 6.26 -9.77
CA LEU A 72 -4.18 4.87 -9.36
C LEU A 72 -5.50 4.32 -8.82
N LEU A 73 -5.86 3.09 -9.21
CA LEU A 73 -7.06 2.41 -8.71
C LEU A 73 -6.70 1.55 -7.50
N PHE A 74 -7.51 1.65 -6.44
CA PHE A 74 -7.31 0.90 -5.20
C PHE A 74 -7.24 -0.62 -5.42
N ASP A 75 -8.15 -1.16 -6.24
CA ASP A 75 -8.20 -2.59 -6.59
C ASP A 75 -6.93 -3.09 -7.31
N ASN A 76 -6.19 -2.19 -7.96
CA ASN A 76 -4.97 -2.55 -8.68
C ASN A 76 -3.74 -2.62 -7.78
N LEU A 77 -3.81 -2.13 -6.53
CA LEU A 77 -2.64 -2.03 -5.65
C LEU A 77 -1.96 -3.38 -5.39
N GLN A 78 -2.73 -4.47 -5.28
CA GLN A 78 -2.18 -5.82 -5.07
C GLN A 78 -1.32 -6.31 -6.24
N ASN A 79 -1.51 -5.77 -7.45
CA ASN A 79 -0.73 -6.17 -8.62
C ASN A 79 0.71 -5.66 -8.61
N TYR A 80 1.04 -4.70 -7.73
CA TYR A 80 2.35 -4.07 -7.66
C TYR A 80 3.22 -4.58 -6.50
N GLY A 81 2.77 -5.57 -5.73
CA GLY A 81 3.54 -6.15 -4.62
C GLY A 81 4.12 -7.52 -4.94
N GLY A 82 5.20 -7.88 -4.24
CA GLY A 82 5.80 -9.21 -4.35
C GLY A 82 6.44 -9.66 -3.05
N ALA A 83 6.17 -10.91 -2.62
CA ALA A 83 6.75 -11.47 -1.39
C ALA A 83 8.17 -12.02 -1.58
N THR A 84 8.65 -12.14 -2.83
CA THR A 84 9.97 -12.67 -3.17
C THR A 84 11.05 -11.59 -3.32
N GLY A 85 10.77 -10.35 -2.91
CA GLY A 85 11.65 -9.20 -3.10
C GLY A 85 11.64 -8.63 -4.52
N GLY A 86 12.66 -7.82 -4.84
CA GLY A 86 12.77 -7.07 -6.09
C GLY A 86 12.21 -5.66 -5.99
N THR A 87 11.78 -5.11 -7.13
CA THR A 87 11.17 -3.79 -7.22
C THR A 87 9.96 -3.83 -8.14
N SER A 88 9.00 -2.96 -7.88
CA SER A 88 7.82 -2.76 -8.71
C SER A 88 7.73 -1.33 -9.18
N GLU A 89 7.19 -1.14 -10.39
CA GLU A 89 6.87 0.19 -10.92
C GLU A 89 5.40 0.48 -10.66
N ILE A 90 5.13 1.56 -9.90
CA ILE A 90 3.77 1.98 -9.57
C ILE A 90 3.46 3.27 -10.35
N PRO A 91 2.35 3.34 -11.10
CA PRO A 91 1.94 4.55 -11.77
C PRO A 91 1.36 5.53 -10.73
N VAL A 92 2.08 6.64 -10.51
CA VAL A 92 1.71 7.70 -9.57
C VAL A 92 1.68 9.08 -10.19
#